data_AF-A0A9Y1Z5C4-F1
#
_entry.id   AF-A0A9Y1Z5C4-F1
#
_cell.length_a   1.000
_cell.length_b   1.000
_cell.length_c   1.000
_cell.angle_alpha   90.00
_cell.angle_beta   90.00
_cell.angle_gamma   90.00
#
_symmetry.space_group_name_H-M   'P 1'
#
loop_
_entity.id
_entity.type
_entity.pdbx_description
1 polymer ?
#
loop_
_entity_poly.entity_id
_entity_poly.type
_entity_poly.pdbx_seq_one_letter_code
_entity_poly.pdbx_strand_id
1 'polypeptide(L)' 'MTRTSRWRTIVANGWRLLADLLAIALWVLLVTLLALSGSWTRWQFYLLLLVGVVAYVQVTSPWARLESD' A
#
# COMPACT_ATOMS: atom_id res chain seq x y z
N MET A 1 9.77 -24.22 -24.72
CA MET A 1 10.42 -23.28 -23.78
C MET A 1 9.85 -21.87 -23.98
N THR A 2 8.79 -21.53 -23.25
CA THR A 2 8.04 -20.26 -23.39
C THR A 2 8.76 -19.09 -22.70
N ARG A 3 9.63 -18.40 -23.44
CA ARG A 3 10.38 -17.19 -23.00
C ARG A 3 9.47 -15.97 -22.73
N THR A 4 8.18 -16.08 -23.04
CA THR A 4 7.17 -15.02 -22.95
C THR A 4 6.51 -14.90 -21.56
N SER A 5 6.77 -15.82 -20.63
CA SER A 5 6.21 -15.76 -19.27
C SER A 5 6.94 -14.76 -18.38
N ARG A 6 8.28 -14.70 -18.44
CA ARG A 6 9.10 -13.83 -17.57
C ARG A 6 8.81 -12.35 -17.75
N TRP A 7 8.66 -11.88 -18.99
CA TRP A 7 8.39 -10.47 -19.27
C TRP A 7 7.02 -10.02 -18.76
N ARG A 8 6.00 -10.89 -18.83
CA ARG A 8 4.67 -10.61 -18.30
C ARG A 8 4.67 -10.52 -16.78
N THR A 9 5.43 -11.39 -16.10
CA THR A 9 5.62 -11.35 -14.64
C THR A 9 6.37 -10.10 -14.20
N ILE A 10 7.42 -9.69 -14.93
CA ILE A 10 8.20 -8.49 -14.60
C ILE A 10 7.35 -7.22 -14.74
N VAL A 11 6.58 -7.10 -15.83
CA VAL A 11 5.69 -5.94 -16.05
C VAL A 11 4.56 -5.91 -15.02
N ALA A 12 3.97 -7.07 -14.67
CA ALA A 12 2.95 -7.15 -13.62
C ALA A 12 3.50 -6.75 -12.25
N ASN A 13 4.73 -7.16 -11.91
CA ASN A 13 5.39 -6.73 -10.68
C ASN A 13 5.75 -5.24 -10.69
N GLY A 14 6.15 -4.70 -11.83
CA GLY A 14 6.45 -3.27 -11.97
C GLY A 14 5.22 -2.39 -11.75
N TRP A 15 4.07 -2.78 -12.28
CA TRP A 15 2.81 -2.05 -12.05
C TRP A 15 2.38 -2.10 -10.58
N ARG A 16 2.52 -3.26 -9.93
CA ARG A 16 2.31 -3.40 -8.48
C ARG A 16 3.21 -2.46 -7.69
N LEU A 17 4.50 -2.42 -8.01
CA LEU A 17 5.46 -1.55 -7.33
C LEU A 17 5.11 -0.06 -7.48
N LEU A 18 4.70 0.36 -8.68
CA LEU A 18 4.26 1.74 -8.92
C LEU A 18 2.99 2.09 -8.15
N ALA A 19 2.03 1.16 -8.10
CA ALA A 19 0.81 1.33 -7.32
C ALA A 19 1.11 1.43 -5.81
N ASP A 20 2.02 0.59 -5.30
CA ASP A 20 2.46 0.62 -3.90
C ASP A 20 3.15 1.95 -3.57
N LEU A 21 4.07 2.40 -4.43
CA LEU A 21 4.74 3.69 -4.31
C LEU A 21 3.75 4.86 -4.29
N LEU A 22 2.78 4.84 -5.21
CA LEU A 22 1.75 5.88 -5.30
C LEU A 22 0.86 5.88 -4.05
N ALA A 23 0.44 4.71 -3.56
CA ALA A 23 -0.37 4.57 -2.37
C ALA A 23 0.36 5.10 -1.12
N ILE A 24 1.63 4.73 -0.94
CA ILE A 24 2.46 5.21 0.18
C ILE A 24 2.67 6.72 0.07
N ALA A 25 2.97 7.25 -1.11
CA ALA A 25 3.17 8.67 -1.32
C ALA A 25 1.91 9.49 -1.02
N LEU A 26 0.74 9.06 -1.51
CA LEU A 26 -0.55 9.68 -1.21
C LEU A 26 -0.86 9.62 0.28
N TRP A 27 -0.58 8.48 0.93
CA TRP A 27 -0.79 8.34 2.36
C TRP A 27 0.08 9.31 3.16
N VAL A 28 1.37 9.37 2.87
CA VAL A 28 2.31 10.29 3.54
C VAL A 28 1.92 11.74 3.28
N LEU A 29 1.53 12.09 2.05
CA LEU A 29 1.04 13.43 1.72
C LEU A 29 -0.18 13.80 2.56
N LEU A 30 -1.17 12.90 2.65
CA LEU A 30 -2.35 13.08 3.50
C LEU A 30 -1.95 13.28 4.97
N VAL A 31 -1.11 12.41 5.53
CA VAL A 31 -0.60 12.53 6.91
C VAL A 31 0.09 13.87 7.13
N THR A 32 0.85 14.34 6.15
CA THR A 32 1.61 15.60 6.23
C THR A 32 0.68 16.81 6.22
N LEU A 33 -0.31 16.83 5.31
CA LEU A 33 -1.33 17.88 5.27
C LEU A 33 -2.16 17.92 6.55
N LEU A 34 -2.50 16.74 7.07
CA LEU A 34 -3.17 16.57 8.34
C LEU A 34 -2.31 17.14 9.48
N ALA A 35 -1.04 16.76 9.57
CA ALA A 35 -0.10 17.28 10.57
C ALA A 35 0.05 18.81 10.52
N LEU A 36 0.05 19.39 9.32
CA LEU A 36 0.08 20.85 9.12
C LEU A 36 -1.21 21.54 9.56
N SER A 37 -2.35 20.85 9.54
CA SER A 37 -3.67 21.43 9.82
C SER A 37 -3.98 21.63 11.31
N GLY A 38 -3.21 21.08 12.26
CA GLY A 38 -3.57 21.22 13.68
C GLY A 38 -2.56 20.69 14.69
N SER A 39 -2.81 20.96 15.97
CA SER A 39 -2.06 20.43 17.11
C SER A 39 -2.49 18.99 17.40
N TRP A 40 -1.86 18.03 16.70
CA TRP A 40 -2.18 16.61 16.86
C TRP A 40 -1.83 16.11 18.25
N THR A 41 -2.79 15.43 18.88
CA THR A 41 -2.53 14.65 20.08
C THR A 41 -1.82 13.35 19.66
N ARG A 42 -0.83 12.89 20.45
CA ARG A 42 0.05 11.75 20.10
C ARG A 42 -0.72 10.50 19.62
N TRP A 43 -1.85 10.19 20.26
CA TRP A 43 -2.69 9.03 19.91
C TRP A 43 -3.35 9.12 18.53
N GLN A 44 -3.72 10.32 18.07
CA GLN A 44 -4.35 10.51 16.75
C GLN A 44 -3.35 10.20 15.63
N PHE A 45 -2.08 10.55 15.83
CA PHE A 45 -1.01 10.21 14.88
C PHE A 45 -0.80 8.69 14.79
N TYR A 46 -0.84 7.99 15.93
CA TYR A 46 -0.74 6.53 15.95
C TYR A 46 -1.92 5.85 15.26
N LEU A 47 -3.15 6.33 15.46
CA LEU A 47 -4.32 5.81 14.74
C LEU A 47 -4.17 6.02 13.23
N LEU A 48 -3.68 7.19 12.81
CA LEU A 48 -3.44 7.45 11.40
C LEU A 48 -2.43 6.46 10.81
N LEU A 49 -1.29 6.25 11.46
CA LEU A 49 -0.32 5.24 11.01
C LEU A 49 -0.93 3.84 10.92
N LEU A 50 -1.74 3.46 11.91
CA LEU A 50 -2.41 2.16 11.93
C LEU A 50 -3.37 2.00 10.75
N VAL A 51 -4.16 3.04 10.42
CA VAL A 51 -5.06 3.02 9.26
C VAL A 51 -4.28 2.84 7.97
N GLY A 52 -3.13 3.52 7.81
CA GLY A 52 -2.27 3.35 6.65
C GLY A 52 -1.78 1.91 6.48
N VAL A 53 -1.33 1.28 7.57
CA VAL A 53 -0.89 -0.12 7.57
C VAL A 53 -2.04 -1.07 7.24
N VAL A 54 -3.22 -0.90 7.87
CA VAL A 54 -4.39 -1.75 7.62
C VAL A 54 -4.83 -1.63 6.16
N ALA A 55 -4.94 -0.41 5.63
CA ALA A 55 -5.30 -0.18 4.23
C ALA A 55 -4.29 -0.81 3.28
N TYR A 56 -3.00 -0.65 3.54
CA TYR A 56 -1.93 -1.26 2.75
C TYR A 56 -2.00 -2.79 2.75
N VAL A 57 -2.18 -3.41 3.92
CA VAL A 57 -2.27 -4.87 4.06
C VAL A 57 -3.50 -5.43 3.33
N GLN A 58 -4.66 -4.75 3.40
CA GLN A 58 -5.87 -5.18 2.67
C GLN A 58 -5.66 -5.19 1.15
N VAL A 59 -4.91 -4.21 0.61
CA VAL A 59 -4.62 -4.12 -0.82
C VAL A 59 -3.55 -5.12 -1.25
N THR A 60 -2.54 -5.34 -0.40
CA THR A 60 -1.37 -6.15 -0.76
C THR A 60 -1.50 -7.63 -0.41
N SER A 61 -2.39 -8.04 0.51
CA SER A 61 -2.53 -9.43 0.91
C SER A 61 -3.00 -10.32 -0.25
N PRO A 62 -2.11 -11.16 -0.82
CA PRO A 62 -2.47 -12.10 -1.87
C PRO A 62 -3.01 -13.42 -1.29
N TRP A 63 -2.92 -13.63 0.02
CA TRP A 63 -3.02 -14.95 0.66
C TRP A 63 -4.44 -15.38 1.06
N ALA A 64 -5.41 -14.46 1.11
CA ALA A 64 -6.78 -14.82 1.52
C ALA A 64 -7.59 -15.61 0.47
N ARG A 65 -6.99 -15.95 -0.67
CA ARG A 65 -7.70 -16.50 -1.84
C ARG A 65 -7.23 -17.90 -2.25
N LEU A 66 -6.41 -18.57 -1.44
CA LEU A 66 -5.86 -19.90 -1.76
C LEU A 66 -6.26 -21.01 -0.77
N GLU A 67 -7.00 -20.70 0.30
CA GLU A 67 -7.40 -21.67 1.34
C GLU A 67 -8.92 -21.96 1.33
N SER A 68 -9.56 -21.92 0.14
CA SER A 68 -11.00 -22.19 0.02
C SER A 68 -11.36 -23.08 -1.17
N ASP A 69 -10.46 -23.98 -1.58
CA ASP A 69 -10.73 -25.08 -2.52
C ASP A 69 -10.37 -26.43 -1.87
#